data_AF-A0A7C7HRQ4-F1
#
_entry.id   AF-A0A7C7HRQ4-F1
#
_cell.length_a   1.000
_cell.length_b   1.000
_cell.length_c   1.000
_cell.angle_alpha   90.00
_cell.angle_beta   90.00
_cell.angle_gamma   90.00
#
_symmetry.space_group_name_H-M   'P 1'
#
loop_
_entity.id
_entity.type
_entity.pdbx_description
1 polymer ?
#
loop_
_entity_poly.entity_id
_entity_poly.type
_entity_poly.pdbx_seq_one_letter_code
_entity_poly.pdbx_strand_id
1 'polypeptide(L)'
;MTKSPFESFRTSLDDKTVPHGISCALTGLWHDANGDWNTAHRVIQAGNSEEDAWVHAYLHRKEGDIDNAHYWYRRCNRQPAIESLENEWTTIAIALLEKDTDARST
;
A
#
# COMPACT_ATOMS: atom_id res chain seq x y z
N MET A 1 11.47 4.94 24.31
CA MET A 1 11.87 4.58 22.94
C MET A 1 10.74 4.99 22.01
N THR A 2 11.04 5.71 20.92
CA THR A 2 10.05 6.11 19.91
C THR A 2 9.86 4.97 18.91
N LYS A 3 8.61 4.60 18.60
CA LYS A 3 8.30 3.59 17.57
C LYS A 3 8.76 4.07 16.20
N SER A 4 9.17 3.14 15.33
CA SER A 4 9.42 3.47 13.91
C SER A 4 8.12 3.85 13.19
N PRO A 5 8.19 4.51 12.01
CA PRO A 5 7.01 4.79 11.19
C PRO A 5 6.23 3.51 10.85
N PHE A 6 6.93 2.43 10.50
CA PHE A 6 6.31 1.15 10.18
C PHE A 6 5.63 0.50 11.39
N GLU A 7 6.26 0.51 12.56
CA GLU A 7 5.64 0.00 13.80
C GLU A 7 4.40 0.80 14.19
N SER A 8 4.43 2.12 14.00
CA SER A 8 3.29 3.01 14.25
C SER A 8 2.15 2.71 13.28
N PHE A 9 2.46 2.52 12.00
CA PHE A 9 1.50 2.12 10.97
C PHE A 9 0.87 0.76 11.28
N ARG A 10 1.67 -0.25 11.67
CA ARG A 10 1.14 -1.56 12.09
C ARG A 10 0.25 -1.46 13.33
N THR A 11 0.65 -0.68 14.34
CA THR A 11 -0.17 -0.47 15.55
C THR A 11 -1.56 0.09 15.18
N SER A 12 -1.62 0.99 14.20
CA SER A 12 -2.89 1.59 13.75
C SER A 12 -3.88 0.57 13.16
N LEU A 13 -3.39 -0.58 12.66
CA LEU A 13 -4.24 -1.66 12.16
C LEU A 13 -5.01 -2.33 13.32
N ASP A 14 -4.33 -2.52 14.45
CA ASP A 14 -4.92 -3.12 15.65
C ASP A 14 -5.93 -2.15 16.28
N ASP A 15 -5.60 -0.86 16.30
CA ASP A 15 -6.47 0.21 16.83
C ASP A 15 -7.64 0.57 15.89
N LYS A 16 -7.73 -0.07 14.71
CA LYS A 16 -8.75 0.19 13.67
C LYS A 16 -8.92 1.68 13.33
N THR A 17 -7.84 2.45 13.45
CA THR A 17 -7.81 3.88 13.20
C THR A 17 -6.90 4.17 12.00
N VAL A 18 -7.47 4.67 10.91
CA VAL A 18 -6.69 5.07 9.73
C VAL A 18 -5.78 6.24 10.11
N PRO A 19 -4.46 6.15 9.93
CA PRO A 19 -3.57 7.28 10.20
C PRO A 19 -3.91 8.48 9.32
N HIS A 20 -3.92 9.68 9.89
CA HIS A 20 -4.14 10.91 9.13
C HIS A 20 -2.85 11.39 8.43
N GLY A 21 -3.00 12.06 7.29
CA GLY A 21 -1.88 12.67 6.56
C GLY A 21 -0.93 11.67 5.91
N ILE A 22 -1.40 10.44 5.63
CA ILE A 22 -0.72 9.45 4.78
C ILE A 22 -1.30 9.51 3.36
N SER A 23 -0.53 9.04 2.38
CA SER A 23 -0.95 8.94 0.98
C SER A 23 -2.17 8.01 0.76
N CYS A 24 -2.81 8.14 -0.42
CA CYS A 24 -3.89 7.24 -0.84
C CYS A 24 -3.42 5.79 -0.91
N ALA A 25 -2.22 5.55 -1.45
CA ALA A 25 -1.57 4.24 -1.48
C ALA A 25 -1.46 3.60 -0.08
N LEU A 26 -0.94 4.32 0.92
CA LEU A 26 -0.86 3.80 2.30
C LEU A 26 -2.24 3.59 2.93
N THR A 27 -3.19 4.48 2.66
CA THR A 27 -4.58 4.30 3.11
C THR A 27 -5.20 3.04 2.51
N GLY A 28 -4.92 2.76 1.23
CA GLY A 28 -5.34 1.54 0.55
C GLY A 28 -4.79 0.28 1.21
N LEU A 29 -3.48 0.22 1.44
CA LEU A 29 -2.85 -0.90 2.14
C LEU A 29 -3.38 -1.11 3.55
N TRP A 30 -3.71 -0.02 4.26
CA TRP A 30 -4.30 -0.08 5.59
C TRP A 30 -5.67 -0.77 5.56
N HIS A 31 -6.54 -0.40 4.62
CA HIS A 31 -7.85 -1.03 4.47
C HIS A 31 -7.73 -2.50 4.07
N ASP A 32 -6.80 -2.82 3.17
CA ASP A 32 -6.54 -4.21 2.75
C ASP A 32 -6.09 -5.11 3.90
N ALA A 33 -5.17 -4.63 4.74
CA ALA A 33 -4.70 -5.35 5.93
C ALA A 33 -5.82 -5.55 6.98
N ASN A 34 -6.83 -4.70 6.96
CA ASN A 34 -8.04 -4.83 7.78
C ASN A 34 -9.14 -5.68 7.14
N GLY A 35 -8.88 -6.29 5.98
CA GLY A 35 -9.83 -7.13 5.27
C GLY A 35 -10.88 -6.38 4.45
N ASP A 36 -10.76 -5.06 4.29
CA ASP A 36 -11.65 -4.23 3.48
C ASP A 36 -11.03 -3.92 2.11
N TRP A 37 -10.91 -4.97 1.29
CA TRP A 37 -10.38 -4.87 -0.06
C TRP A 37 -11.16 -3.87 -0.95
N ASN A 38 -12.49 -3.79 -0.79
CA ASN A 38 -13.33 -2.88 -1.57
C ASN A 38 -13.00 -1.41 -1.30
N THR A 39 -12.84 -1.05 -0.02
CA THR A 39 -12.42 0.30 0.33
C THR A 39 -10.97 0.55 -0.07
N ALA A 40 -10.08 -0.44 0.10
CA ALA A 40 -8.71 -0.35 -0.35
C ALA A 40 -8.64 0.04 -1.84
N HIS A 41 -9.31 -0.74 -2.70
CA HIS A 41 -9.35 -0.53 -4.14
C HIS A 41 -9.99 0.83 -4.50
N ARG A 42 -11.09 1.22 -3.85
CA ARG A 42 -11.76 2.51 -4.10
C ARG A 42 -10.86 3.71 -3.77
N VAL A 43 -10.10 3.65 -2.66
CA VAL A 43 -9.22 4.74 -2.24
C VAL A 43 -8.08 4.92 -3.24
N ILE A 44 -7.40 3.85 -3.62
CA ILE A 44 -6.27 3.93 -4.57
C ILE A 44 -6.72 4.24 -5.99
N GLN A 45 -7.96 3.90 -6.37
CA GLN A 45 -8.55 4.25 -7.67
C GLN A 45 -8.70 5.76 -7.86
N ALA A 46 -8.88 6.52 -6.78
CA ALA A 46 -8.95 7.98 -6.84
C ALA A 46 -7.55 8.62 -7.02
N GLY A 47 -6.50 7.89 -6.67
CA GLY A 47 -5.12 8.26 -6.88
C GLY A 47 -4.65 8.03 -8.32
N ASN A 48 -3.52 8.63 -8.69
CA ASN A 48 -2.92 8.47 -10.02
C ASN A 48 -1.39 8.52 -9.96
N SER A 49 -0.80 8.20 -8.81
CA SER A 49 0.65 8.11 -8.62
C SER A 49 1.20 6.73 -8.98
N GLU A 50 2.53 6.62 -9.12
CA GLU A 50 3.19 5.31 -9.27
C GLU A 50 2.99 4.45 -8.02
N GLU A 51 2.87 5.07 -6.85
CA GLU A 51 2.57 4.41 -5.57
C GLU A 51 1.18 3.80 -5.56
N ASP A 52 0.16 4.55 -6.03
CA ASP A 52 -1.21 4.04 -6.14
C ASP A 52 -1.26 2.86 -7.13
N ALA A 53 -0.54 2.96 -8.26
CA ALA A 53 -0.44 1.88 -9.22
C ALA A 53 0.27 0.64 -8.66
N TRP A 54 1.27 0.81 -7.79
CA TRP A 54 1.93 -0.33 -7.13
C TRP A 54 0.98 -1.04 -6.15
N VAL A 55 0.21 -0.30 -5.36
CA VAL A 55 -0.80 -0.89 -4.47
C VAL A 55 -1.92 -1.57 -5.27
N HIS A 56 -2.35 -0.99 -6.40
CA HIS A 56 -3.30 -1.63 -7.33
C HIS A 56 -2.79 -2.97 -7.85
N ALA A 57 -1.52 -3.04 -8.25
CA ALA A 57 -0.91 -4.27 -8.73
C ALA A 57 -0.96 -5.37 -7.66
N TYR A 58 -0.61 -5.02 -6.42
CA TYR A 58 -0.69 -5.92 -5.27
C TYR A 58 -2.13 -6.38 -4.99
N LEU A 59 -3.12 -5.48 -5.00
CA LEU A 59 -4.51 -5.84 -4.72
C LEU A 59 -5.09 -6.82 -5.74
N HIS A 60 -4.81 -6.63 -7.03
CA HIS A 60 -5.23 -7.57 -8.07
C HIS A 60 -4.48 -8.90 -8.01
N ARG A 61 -3.19 -8.88 -7.63
CA ARG A 61 -2.44 -10.12 -7.37
C ARG A 61 -3.06 -10.91 -6.21
N LYS A 62 -3.48 -10.23 -5.14
CA LYS A 62 -4.17 -10.83 -3.99
C LYS A 62 -5.54 -11.41 -4.37
N GLU A 63 -6.29 -10.71 -5.23
CA GLU A 63 -7.58 -11.15 -5.76
C GLU A 63 -7.46 -12.35 -6.73
N GLY A 64 -6.31 -12.51 -7.38
CA GLY A 64 -6.05 -13.54 -8.39
C GLY A 64 -6.25 -13.07 -9.83
N ASP A 65 -6.52 -11.77 -10.05
CA ASP A 65 -6.58 -11.15 -11.38
C ASP A 65 -5.16 -10.80 -11.86
N ILE A 66 -4.43 -11.83 -12.28
CA ILE A 66 -2.99 -11.73 -12.61
C ILE A 66 -2.74 -10.83 -13.83
N ASP A 67 -3.61 -10.85 -14.84
CA ASP A 67 -3.45 -10.03 -16.05
C ASP A 67 -3.56 -8.54 -15.72
N ASN A 68 -4.49 -8.18 -14.84
CA ASN A 68 -4.68 -6.82 -14.39
C ASN A 68 -3.58 -6.39 -13.42
N ALA A 69 -3.15 -7.29 -12.52
CA ALA A 69 -1.97 -7.07 -11.69
C ALA A 69 -0.74 -6.71 -12.55
N HIS A 70 -0.48 -7.48 -13.63
CA HIS A 70 0.59 -7.20 -14.57
C HIS A 70 0.44 -5.85 -15.28
N TYR A 71 -0.78 -5.45 -15.63
CA TYR A 71 -1.04 -4.12 -16.18
C TYR A 71 -0.59 -3.01 -15.23
N TRP A 72 -0.94 -3.12 -13.94
CA TRP A 72 -0.58 -2.14 -12.94
C TRP A 72 0.91 -2.15 -12.58
N TYR A 73 1.55 -3.31 -12.48
CA TYR A 73 3.01 -3.39 -12.31
C TYR A 73 3.76 -2.66 -13.44
N ARG A 74 3.32 -2.81 -14.69
CA ARG A 74 3.90 -2.08 -15.83
C ARG A 74 3.70 -0.57 -15.69
N ARG A 75 2.55 -0.12 -15.18
CA ARG A 75 2.23 1.31 -15.01
C ARG A 75 3.11 2.01 -13.98
N CYS A 76 3.62 1.29 -12.98
CA CYS A 76 4.58 1.79 -12.00
C CYS A 76 6.03 1.33 -12.28
N ASN A 77 6.33 0.82 -13.48
CA ASN A 77 7.64 0.34 -13.90
C ASN A 77 8.29 -0.66 -12.91
N ARG A 78 7.47 -1.56 -12.35
CA ARG A 78 7.90 -2.62 -11.43
C ARG A 78 7.66 -4.00 -12.04
N GLN A 79 8.45 -4.97 -11.60
CA GLN A 79 8.21 -6.37 -11.91
C GLN A 79 7.23 -6.95 -10.89
N PRO A 80 6.42 -7.97 -11.27
CA PRO A 80 5.57 -8.68 -10.32
C PRO A 80 6.39 -9.28 -9.18
N ALA A 81 5.88 -9.18 -7.94
CA ALA A 81 6.54 -9.77 -6.80
C ALA A 81 6.47 -11.31 -6.85
N ILE A 82 7.58 -11.96 -6.52
CA ILE A 82 7.68 -13.43 -6.42
C ILE A 82 7.53 -13.94 -4.98
N GLU A 83 7.52 -13.03 -4.01
CA GLU A 83 7.40 -13.33 -2.59
C GLU A 83 5.94 -13.53 -2.16
N SER A 84 5.71 -13.86 -0.89
CA SER A 84 4.35 -13.99 -0.33
C SER A 84 3.61 -12.65 -0.41
N LEU A 85 2.27 -12.69 -0.41
CA LEU A 85 1.45 -11.47 -0.35
C LEU A 85 1.73 -10.64 0.91
N GLU A 86 2.06 -11.29 2.04
CA GLU A 86 2.40 -10.59 3.28
C GLU A 86 3.75 -9.86 3.18
N ASN A 87 4.75 -10.50 2.58
CA ASN A 87 6.06 -9.87 2.39
C ASN A 87 5.97 -8.72 1.40
N GLU A 88 5.27 -8.91 0.28
CA GLU A 88 5.04 -7.83 -0.68
C GLU A 88 4.33 -6.64 -0.04
N TRP A 89 3.24 -6.88 0.70
CA TRP A 89 2.53 -5.83 1.45
C TRP A 89 3.48 -5.06 2.38
N THR A 90 4.34 -5.79 3.10
CA THR A 90 5.31 -5.20 4.02
C THR A 90 6.35 -4.35 3.29
N THR A 91 6.89 -4.85 2.17
CA THR A 91 7.83 -4.13 1.31
C THR A 91 7.22 -2.83 0.79
N ILE A 92 5.97 -2.87 0.31
CA ILE A 92 5.29 -1.67 -0.18
C ILE A 92 5.08 -0.68 0.97
N ALA A 93 4.54 -1.13 2.11
CA ALA A 93 4.25 -0.26 3.25
C ALA A 93 5.50 0.47 3.76
N ILE A 94 6.64 -0.23 3.88
CA ILE A 94 7.90 0.39 4.31
C ILE A 94 8.35 1.46 3.31
N ALA A 95 8.41 1.12 2.02
CA ALA A 95 8.87 2.04 0.98
C ALA A 95 8.01 3.30 0.88
N LEU A 96 6.69 3.16 1.03
CA LEU A 96 5.77 4.30 1.00
C LEU A 96 5.89 5.18 2.25
N LEU A 97 6.11 4.59 3.43
CA LEU A 97 6.30 5.34 4.68
C LEU A 97 7.60 6.15 4.68
N GLU A 98 8.67 5.61 4.11
CA GLU A 98 9.93 6.34 3.92
C GLU A 98 9.70 7.56 3.02
N LYS A 99 9.06 7.36 1.86
CA LYS A 99 8.76 8.43 0.91
C LYS A 99 7.83 9.51 1.48
N ASP A 100 6.78 9.13 2.20
CA ASP A 100 5.86 10.08 2.84
C ASP A 100 6.54 10.87 3.98
N THR A 101 7.62 10.34 4.59
CA THR A 101 8.39 11.05 5.62
C THR A 101 9.29 12.11 4.99
N ASP A 102 9.93 11.79 3.87
CA ASP A 102 10.74 12.74 3.10
C ASP A 102 9.90 13.90 2.57
N ALA A 103 8.72 13.60 2.03
CA ALA A 103 7.80 14.61 1.49
C ALA A 103 7.26 15.59 2.55
N ARG A 104 7.27 15.22 3.83
CA ARG A 104 6.84 16.08 4.96
C ARG A 104 7.96 16.88 5.60
N SER A 105 9.21 16.60 5.23
CA SER A 105 10.40 17.26 5.76
C SER A 105 10.93 18.37 4.84
N THR A 106 10.26 18.62 3.72
CA THR A 106 10.58 19.63 2.70
C THR A 106 9.53 20.73 2.66
#